data_AF-A0A6P2TCS6-F1
#
_entry.id   AF-A0A6P2TCS6-F1
#
_cell.length_a   1.000
_cell.length_b   1.000
_cell.length_c   1.000
_cell.angle_alpha   90.00
_cell.angle_beta   90.00
_cell.angle_gamma   90.00
#
_symmetry.space_group_name_H-M   'P 1'
#
loop_
_entity.id
_entity.type
_entity.pdbx_description
1 polymer ?
#
loop_
_entity_poly.entity_id
_entity_poly.type
_entity_poly.pdbx_seq_one_letter_code
_entity_poly.pdbx_strand_id
1 'polypeptide(L)'
;MLQVDSGRVNDPETLAPIEIAEACARRERLVVQFSRPEAYGPAILQSLNEACRLAGDRLQVRFYGHYAARFDAVVLRHLPDVRDLAVDCLTEIAHEEEIGRLPALKRLSFGVFKLNRPDFLDTLDLGRFERLVLVENQKRNIDLSPLAKCEALTELFVHGHAKGIDALAGLPGVRKLTLGSHAKKHPLGFIQAMPALSEMTLILGGRDDIDDLSSTTIEMLQILRVRGLATLGDLSRLPSLSALRIEDQLQFTTLDLSGAKLERLALFNCRKLADLPGLDGQDRLREFRASGVALDLNALRDRDWPPATRSVGLYSGSMKWNDDAKARLAARGFDEKAGYWP
;
A
#
# COMPACT_ATOMS: atom_id res chain seq x y z
N MET A 1 16.25 -4.98 -28.53
CA MET A 1 16.26 -3.82 -27.63
C MET A 1 15.13 -4.02 -26.62
N LEU A 2 15.46 -4.01 -25.34
CA LEU A 2 14.50 -4.24 -24.25
C LEU A 2 13.36 -3.22 -24.28
N GLN A 3 12.12 -3.66 -24.50
CA GLN A 3 10.94 -2.81 -24.40
C GLN A 3 10.51 -2.68 -22.93
N VAL A 4 10.66 -1.48 -22.37
CA VAL A 4 10.25 -1.16 -20.99
C VAL A 4 9.10 -0.16 -21.05
N ASP A 5 7.92 -0.58 -20.60
CA ASP A 5 6.74 0.28 -20.43
C ASP A 5 6.47 0.48 -18.94
N SER A 6 6.49 1.73 -18.48
CA SER A 6 6.14 2.08 -17.10
C SER A 6 6.92 1.29 -16.04
N GLY A 7 8.19 0.98 -16.33
CA GLY A 7 9.07 0.19 -15.46
C GLY A 7 8.84 -1.33 -15.55
N ARG A 8 8.12 -1.81 -16.56
CA ARG A 8 7.78 -3.23 -16.75
C ARG A 8 8.25 -3.76 -18.10
N VAL A 9 8.69 -5.01 -18.12
CA VAL A 9 8.97 -5.81 -19.32
C VAL A 9 7.95 -6.94 -19.34
N ASN A 10 7.14 -7.01 -20.40
CA ASN A 10 6.00 -7.93 -20.51
C ASN A 10 6.33 -9.09 -21.44
N ASP A 11 6.18 -10.33 -20.96
CA ASP A 11 6.32 -11.57 -21.74
C ASP A 11 7.48 -11.52 -22.75
N PRO A 12 8.72 -11.20 -22.32
CA PRO A 12 9.84 -11.04 -23.25
C PRO A 12 10.11 -12.37 -23.98
N GLU A 13 10.40 -12.32 -25.27
CA GLU A 13 10.80 -13.51 -26.03
C GLU A 13 12.28 -13.88 -25.79
N THR A 14 13.11 -12.86 -25.56
CA THR A 14 14.53 -12.98 -25.23
C THR A 14 14.90 -11.96 -24.17
N LEU A 15 15.92 -12.26 -23.36
CA LEU A 15 16.32 -11.42 -22.24
C LEU A 15 17.84 -11.45 -22.09
N ALA A 16 18.48 -10.30 -22.23
CA ALA A 16 19.90 -10.13 -21.99
C ALA A 16 20.11 -9.71 -20.52
N PRO A 17 20.81 -10.51 -19.69
CA PRO A 17 20.92 -10.23 -18.25
C PRO A 17 21.54 -8.87 -17.93
N ILE A 18 22.56 -8.49 -18.71
CA ILE A 18 23.27 -7.21 -18.56
C ILE A 18 22.35 -6.03 -18.88
N GLU A 19 21.55 -6.11 -19.95
CA GLU A 19 20.60 -5.04 -20.31
C GLU A 19 19.55 -4.82 -19.21
N ILE A 20 19.07 -5.90 -18.57
CA ILE A 20 18.16 -5.80 -17.43
C ILE A 20 18.85 -5.14 -16.23
N ALA A 21 20.07 -5.56 -15.89
CA ALA A 21 20.82 -4.98 -14.78
C ALA A 21 21.08 -3.47 -14.98
N GLU A 22 21.43 -3.06 -16.19
CA GLU A 22 21.57 -1.64 -16.55
C GLU A 22 20.24 -0.88 -16.47
N ALA A 23 19.14 -1.50 -16.94
CA ALA A 23 17.80 -0.91 -16.84
C ALA A 23 17.35 -0.73 -15.38
N CYS A 24 17.74 -1.66 -14.49
CA CYS A 24 17.56 -1.57 -13.04
C CYS A 24 18.46 -0.50 -12.41
N ALA A 25 19.65 -0.23 -12.93
CA ALA A 25 20.53 0.81 -12.37
C ALA A 25 20.01 2.24 -12.64
N ARG A 26 19.24 2.42 -13.72
CA ARG A 26 18.67 3.72 -14.12
C ARG A 26 17.30 4.02 -13.49
N ARG A 27 16.70 3.05 -12.77
CA ARG A 27 15.34 3.13 -12.23
C ARG A 27 15.32 2.62 -10.79
N GLU A 28 14.35 3.03 -9.99
CA GLU A 28 14.22 2.53 -8.61
C GLU A 28 13.88 1.03 -8.58
N ARG A 29 12.99 0.58 -9.48
CA ARG A 29 12.61 -0.82 -9.63
C ARG A 29 12.22 -1.15 -11.07
N LEU A 30 12.60 -2.32 -11.53
CA LEU A 30 12.12 -2.92 -12.78
C LEU A 30 11.34 -4.20 -12.47
N VAL A 31 10.24 -4.43 -13.19
CA VAL A 31 9.49 -5.69 -13.13
C VAL A 31 9.63 -6.42 -14.46
N VAL A 32 10.10 -7.66 -14.43
CA VAL A 32 9.97 -8.59 -15.56
C VAL A 32 8.78 -9.49 -15.24
N GLN A 33 7.75 -9.48 -16.09
CA GLN A 33 6.50 -10.15 -15.79
C GLN A 33 6.00 -11.05 -16.92
N PHE A 34 5.40 -12.16 -16.51
CA PHE A 34 4.87 -13.19 -17.40
C PHE A 34 3.38 -13.42 -17.14
N SER A 35 2.58 -13.33 -18.20
CA SER A 35 1.12 -13.44 -18.16
C SER A 35 0.59 -14.83 -18.52
N ARG A 36 1.44 -15.69 -19.12
CA ARG A 36 1.05 -17.00 -19.65
C ARG A 36 2.20 -18.02 -19.66
N PRO A 37 1.92 -19.32 -19.50
CA PRO A 37 2.94 -20.38 -19.44
C PRO A 37 3.95 -20.41 -20.58
N GLU A 38 3.51 -20.09 -21.80
CA GLU A 38 4.33 -20.18 -23.00
C GLU A 38 5.43 -19.10 -23.05
N ALA A 39 5.33 -18.06 -22.21
CA ALA A 39 6.25 -16.93 -22.20
C ALA A 39 7.51 -17.17 -21.33
N TYR A 40 7.60 -18.26 -20.57
CA TYR A 40 8.70 -18.48 -19.61
C TYR A 40 9.32 -19.88 -19.65
N GLY A 41 9.84 -20.28 -20.82
CA GLY A 41 10.64 -21.51 -20.94
C GLY A 41 11.93 -21.49 -20.09
N PRO A 42 12.57 -22.66 -19.87
CA PRO A 42 13.77 -22.76 -19.04
C PRO A 42 14.91 -21.81 -19.45
N ALA A 43 15.13 -21.61 -20.75
CA ALA A 43 16.21 -20.74 -21.25
C ALA A 43 16.03 -19.27 -20.80
N ILE A 44 14.82 -18.72 -20.95
CA ILE A 44 14.59 -17.33 -20.55
C ILE A 44 14.60 -17.16 -19.02
N LEU A 45 14.12 -18.16 -18.28
CA LEU A 45 14.20 -18.15 -16.82
C LEU A 45 15.64 -18.20 -16.31
N GLN A 46 16.52 -18.98 -16.96
CA GLN A 46 17.94 -19.00 -16.64
C GLN A 46 18.61 -17.65 -16.92
N SER A 47 18.31 -17.01 -18.05
CA SER A 47 18.79 -15.64 -18.32
C SER A 47 18.24 -14.64 -17.31
N LEU A 48 16.98 -14.77 -16.91
CA LEU A 48 16.38 -13.92 -15.89
C LEU A 48 17.01 -14.13 -14.51
N ASN A 49 17.36 -15.35 -14.15
CA ASN A 49 18.08 -15.63 -12.90
C ASN A 49 19.43 -14.93 -12.84
N GLU A 50 20.18 -14.97 -13.94
CA GLU A 50 21.44 -14.22 -14.04
C GLU A 50 21.20 -12.71 -13.89
N ALA A 51 20.10 -12.19 -14.44
CA ALA A 51 19.72 -10.80 -14.22
C ALA A 51 19.36 -10.51 -12.75
N CYS A 52 18.69 -11.43 -12.05
CA CYS A 52 18.41 -11.33 -10.62
C CYS A 52 19.72 -11.23 -9.81
N ARG A 53 20.71 -12.06 -10.13
CA ARG A 53 22.03 -12.04 -9.50
C ARG A 53 22.73 -10.69 -9.66
N LEU A 54 22.66 -10.09 -10.85
CA LEU A 54 23.30 -8.81 -11.17
C LEU A 54 22.55 -7.60 -10.60
N ALA A 55 21.21 -7.61 -10.67
CA ALA A 55 20.37 -6.47 -10.28
C ALA A 55 20.04 -6.43 -8.78
N GLY A 56 20.09 -7.59 -8.10
CA GLY A 56 19.70 -7.73 -6.70
C GLY A 56 18.24 -7.32 -6.48
N ASP A 57 18.01 -6.47 -5.47
CA ASP A 57 16.67 -6.13 -4.98
C ASP A 57 15.90 -5.17 -5.90
N ARG A 58 16.56 -4.67 -6.95
CA ARG A 58 15.97 -3.73 -7.94
C ARG A 58 15.15 -4.43 -9.02
N LEU A 59 15.26 -5.76 -9.12
CA LEU A 59 14.53 -6.57 -10.09
C LEU A 59 13.47 -7.41 -9.38
N GLN A 60 12.20 -7.16 -9.72
CA GLN A 60 11.10 -8.04 -9.38
C GLN A 60 10.80 -8.98 -10.55
N VAL A 61 10.65 -10.27 -10.24
CA VAL A 61 10.09 -11.25 -11.16
C VAL A 61 8.62 -11.44 -10.82
N ARG A 62 7.72 -11.39 -11.82
CA ARG A 62 6.28 -11.53 -11.59
C ARG A 62 5.62 -12.56 -12.51
N PHE A 63 4.87 -13.47 -11.94
CA PHE A 63 3.95 -14.36 -12.65
C PHE A 63 2.52 -13.95 -12.29
N TYR A 64 1.72 -13.62 -13.29
CA TYR A 64 0.38 -13.08 -13.08
C TYR A 64 -0.62 -13.49 -14.15
N GLY A 65 -1.92 -13.39 -13.86
CA GLY A 65 -2.96 -13.46 -14.88
C GLY A 65 -3.25 -14.86 -15.44
N HIS A 66 -2.70 -15.92 -14.85
CA HIS A 66 -3.03 -17.32 -15.17
C HIS A 66 -4.48 -17.65 -14.77
N TYR A 67 -5.43 -17.12 -15.54
CA TYR A 67 -6.87 -17.29 -15.34
C TYR A 67 -7.41 -18.52 -16.07
N ALA A 68 -6.81 -18.85 -17.22
CA ALA A 68 -7.19 -20.00 -18.04
C ALA A 68 -6.37 -21.27 -17.75
N ALA A 69 -5.30 -21.16 -16.96
CA ALA A 69 -4.42 -22.27 -16.62
C ALA A 69 -3.92 -22.15 -15.18
N ARG A 70 -3.49 -23.26 -14.59
CA ARG A 70 -2.79 -23.26 -13.29
C ARG A 70 -1.35 -22.76 -13.47
N PHE A 71 -0.84 -22.02 -12.50
CA PHE A 71 0.59 -21.74 -12.40
C PHE A 71 1.29 -22.90 -11.71
N ASP A 72 2.28 -23.52 -12.35
CA ASP A 72 3.10 -24.57 -11.73
C ASP A 72 4.40 -23.95 -11.21
N ALA A 73 4.55 -23.88 -9.89
CA ALA A 73 5.67 -23.20 -9.25
C ALA A 73 7.00 -23.98 -9.36
N VAL A 74 7.03 -25.19 -9.94
CA VAL A 74 8.28 -25.90 -10.27
C VAL A 74 9.21 -25.07 -11.15
N VAL A 75 8.67 -24.17 -11.98
CA VAL A 75 9.48 -23.27 -12.82
C VAL A 75 10.37 -22.33 -12.00
N LEU A 76 10.03 -22.06 -10.74
CA LEU A 76 10.83 -21.23 -9.83
C LEU A 76 12.19 -21.84 -9.50
N ARG A 77 12.37 -23.16 -9.72
CA ARG A 77 13.69 -23.82 -9.59
C ARG A 77 14.73 -23.26 -10.57
N HIS A 78 14.31 -22.59 -11.63
CA HIS A 78 15.20 -21.89 -12.55
C HIS A 78 15.59 -20.49 -12.08
N LEU A 79 15.07 -20.02 -10.94
CA LEU A 79 15.27 -18.66 -10.41
C LEU A 79 15.85 -18.64 -8.96
N PRO A 80 16.90 -19.42 -8.61
CA PRO A 80 17.41 -19.47 -7.24
C PRO A 80 17.90 -18.12 -6.67
N ASP A 81 18.32 -17.18 -7.52
CA ASP A 81 18.85 -15.87 -7.11
C ASP A 81 17.76 -14.78 -7.00
N VAL A 82 16.48 -15.13 -7.20
CA VAL A 82 15.37 -14.17 -7.09
C VAL A 82 15.20 -13.67 -5.66
N ARG A 83 15.15 -12.34 -5.50
CA ARG A 83 14.98 -11.67 -4.19
C ARG A 83 13.62 -11.04 -4.01
N ASP A 84 12.99 -10.58 -5.10
CA ASP A 84 11.66 -9.99 -5.14
C ASP A 84 10.80 -10.75 -6.16
N LEU A 85 9.81 -11.48 -5.64
CA LEU A 85 8.93 -12.34 -6.42
C LEU A 85 7.47 -11.89 -6.22
N ALA A 86 6.72 -11.83 -7.32
CA ALA A 86 5.27 -11.70 -7.29
C ALA A 86 4.63 -12.91 -7.99
N VAL A 87 3.75 -13.60 -7.28
CA VAL A 87 2.92 -14.72 -7.77
C VAL A 87 1.49 -14.34 -7.39
N ASP A 88 0.85 -13.52 -8.23
CA ASP A 88 -0.41 -12.85 -7.90
C ASP A 88 -1.40 -12.85 -9.06
N CYS A 89 -2.65 -12.48 -8.78
CA CYS A 89 -3.73 -12.53 -9.78
C CYS A 89 -3.87 -13.91 -10.45
N LEU A 90 -3.65 -14.98 -9.69
CA LEU A 90 -3.75 -16.36 -10.18
C LEU A 90 -5.04 -17.01 -9.73
N THR A 91 -5.61 -17.87 -10.57
CA THR A 91 -6.77 -18.68 -10.15
C THR A 91 -6.34 -19.84 -9.27
N GLU A 92 -5.35 -20.62 -9.73
CA GLU A 92 -4.85 -21.84 -9.09
C GLU A 92 -3.32 -21.91 -9.19
N ILE A 93 -2.71 -22.58 -8.23
CA ILE A 93 -1.28 -22.87 -8.17
C ILE A 93 -1.07 -24.36 -7.91
N ALA A 94 0.00 -24.93 -8.47
CA ALA A 94 0.52 -26.24 -8.13
C ALA A 94 1.96 -26.10 -7.61
N HIS A 95 2.35 -26.98 -6.69
CA HIS A 95 3.68 -27.03 -6.07
C HIS A 95 4.07 -25.72 -5.37
N GLU A 96 3.13 -25.07 -4.67
CA GLU A 96 3.37 -23.77 -4.02
C GLU A 96 4.53 -23.78 -3.00
N GLU A 97 4.88 -24.96 -2.47
CA GLU A 97 6.03 -25.16 -1.59
C GLU A 97 7.37 -24.78 -2.24
N GLU A 98 7.46 -24.75 -3.58
CA GLU A 98 8.66 -24.32 -4.29
C GLU A 98 9.02 -22.86 -4.02
N ILE A 99 8.05 -22.01 -3.67
CA ILE A 99 8.31 -20.63 -3.24
C ILE A 99 9.17 -20.62 -1.98
N GLY A 100 8.87 -21.50 -1.03
CA GLY A 100 9.62 -21.65 0.22
C GLY A 100 11.04 -22.20 0.04
N ARG A 101 11.34 -22.78 -1.12
CA ARG A 101 12.67 -23.34 -1.46
C ARG A 101 13.61 -22.31 -2.09
N LEU A 102 13.13 -21.10 -2.38
CA LEU A 102 13.95 -20.05 -2.98
C LEU A 102 14.92 -19.45 -1.95
N PRO A 103 16.24 -19.67 -2.09
CA PRO A 103 17.19 -19.34 -1.04
C PRO A 103 17.47 -17.84 -0.92
N ALA A 104 17.22 -17.05 -1.97
CA ALA A 104 17.49 -15.60 -1.95
C ALA A 104 16.23 -14.75 -1.69
N LEU A 105 15.05 -15.38 -1.58
CA LEU A 105 13.78 -14.68 -1.52
C LEU A 105 13.64 -13.88 -0.22
N LYS A 106 13.34 -12.58 -0.35
CA LYS A 106 13.11 -11.68 0.79
C LYS A 106 11.94 -10.72 0.60
N ARG A 107 11.38 -10.63 -0.61
CA ARG A 107 10.17 -9.85 -0.90
C ARG A 107 9.21 -10.72 -1.68
N LEU A 108 7.98 -10.83 -1.18
CA LEU A 108 6.96 -11.67 -1.80
C LEU A 108 5.64 -10.90 -1.93
N SER A 109 5.07 -10.91 -3.14
CA SER A 109 3.65 -10.64 -3.37
C SER A 109 2.95 -11.92 -3.76
N PHE A 110 1.93 -12.31 -3.00
CA PHE A 110 1.29 -13.60 -3.15
C PHE A 110 -0.24 -13.47 -3.17
N GLY A 111 -0.86 -13.94 -4.23
CA GLY A 111 -2.30 -13.83 -4.46
C GLY A 111 -2.85 -14.90 -5.38
N VAL A 112 -3.32 -16.00 -4.80
CA VAL A 112 -3.92 -17.13 -5.52
C VAL A 112 -5.34 -17.38 -5.03
N PHE A 113 -6.32 -17.19 -5.91
CA PHE A 113 -7.74 -17.15 -5.54
C PHE A 113 -8.24 -18.47 -4.92
N LYS A 114 -7.94 -19.62 -5.51
CA LYS A 114 -8.41 -20.93 -5.01
C LYS A 114 -7.46 -21.61 -4.02
N LEU A 115 -6.41 -20.92 -3.53
CA LEU A 115 -5.52 -21.53 -2.55
C LEU A 115 -6.27 -21.89 -1.27
N ASN A 116 -6.06 -23.11 -0.77
CA ASN A 116 -6.60 -23.60 0.49
C ASN A 116 -5.49 -24.18 1.37
N ARG A 117 -4.53 -23.34 1.76
CA ARG A 117 -3.36 -23.69 2.57
C ARG A 117 -3.18 -22.67 3.71
N PRO A 118 -3.89 -22.84 4.83
CA PRO A 118 -3.76 -21.95 5.99
C PRO A 118 -2.33 -21.82 6.51
N ASP A 119 -1.57 -22.90 6.40
CA ASP A 119 -0.17 -23.08 6.83
C ASP A 119 0.85 -22.63 5.76
N PHE A 120 0.42 -21.95 4.69
CA PHE A 120 1.34 -21.55 3.60
C PHE A 120 2.56 -20.77 4.11
N LEU A 121 2.39 -19.88 5.08
CA LEU A 121 3.49 -19.09 5.63
C LEU A 121 4.54 -19.93 6.38
N ASP A 122 4.18 -21.13 6.88
CA ASP A 122 5.14 -22.03 7.53
C ASP A 122 6.11 -22.69 6.53
N THR A 123 5.79 -22.63 5.23
CA THR A 123 6.68 -23.12 4.18
C THR A 123 7.81 -22.15 3.85
N LEU A 124 7.70 -20.89 4.30
CA LEU A 124 8.62 -19.81 3.97
C LEU A 124 9.66 -19.61 5.07
N ASP A 125 10.89 -19.28 4.68
CA ASP A 125 11.88 -18.77 5.63
C ASP A 125 11.64 -17.28 5.91
N LEU A 126 10.69 -17.01 6.79
CA LEU A 126 10.19 -15.66 7.11
C LEU A 126 11.22 -14.75 7.80
N GLY A 127 12.30 -15.30 8.37
CA GLY A 127 13.28 -14.52 9.15
C GLY A 127 14.02 -13.46 8.32
N ARG A 128 14.15 -13.70 6.99
CA ARG A 128 14.83 -12.80 6.04
C ARG A 128 13.89 -11.85 5.29
N PHE A 129 12.57 -11.96 5.47
CA PHE A 129 11.62 -11.22 4.66
C PHE A 129 11.62 -9.74 5.05
N GLU A 130 11.80 -8.87 4.06
CA GLU A 130 11.75 -7.41 4.19
C GLU A 130 10.37 -6.85 3.80
N ARG A 131 9.70 -7.51 2.85
CA ARG A 131 8.39 -7.07 2.33
C ARG A 131 7.49 -8.26 2.06
N LEU A 132 6.24 -8.20 2.53
CA LEU A 132 5.25 -9.23 2.27
C LEU A 132 3.90 -8.61 1.90
N VAL A 133 3.33 -9.10 0.80
CA VAL A 133 1.99 -8.75 0.33
C VAL A 133 1.18 -10.04 0.21
N LEU A 134 0.11 -10.15 1.00
CA LEU A 134 -0.83 -11.27 0.98
C LEU A 134 -2.19 -10.78 0.47
N VAL A 135 -2.56 -11.20 -0.74
CA VAL A 135 -3.87 -10.91 -1.33
C VAL A 135 -4.88 -11.96 -0.86
N GLU A 136 -6.17 -11.60 -0.79
CA GLU A 136 -7.21 -12.53 -0.36
C GLU A 136 -7.28 -13.76 -1.28
N ASN A 137 -7.48 -14.92 -0.67
CA ASN A 137 -7.97 -16.11 -1.35
C ASN A 137 -9.47 -16.27 -1.04
N GLN A 138 -10.15 -17.19 -1.72
CA GLN A 138 -11.59 -17.43 -1.59
C GLN A 138 -12.04 -17.69 -0.14
N LYS A 139 -11.18 -18.31 0.68
CA LYS A 139 -11.48 -18.71 2.06
C LYS A 139 -10.95 -17.73 3.11
N ARG A 140 -10.11 -16.76 2.72
CA ARG A 140 -9.44 -15.79 3.61
C ARG A 140 -8.77 -16.46 4.81
N ASN A 141 -8.12 -17.59 4.56
CA ASN A 141 -7.75 -18.55 5.60
C ASN A 141 -6.25 -18.69 5.85
N ILE A 142 -5.40 -17.85 5.26
CA ILE A 142 -3.97 -17.86 5.57
C ILE A 142 -3.80 -17.47 7.05
N ASP A 143 -3.08 -18.30 7.79
CA ASP A 143 -2.72 -18.06 9.18
C ASP A 143 -1.53 -17.11 9.24
N LEU A 144 -1.71 -15.97 9.89
CA LEU A 144 -0.70 -14.92 10.03
C LEU A 144 0.24 -15.16 11.22
N SER A 145 -0.05 -16.14 12.08
CA SER A 145 0.76 -16.45 13.26
C SER A 145 2.26 -16.64 12.97
N PRO A 146 2.67 -17.28 11.86
CA PRO A 146 4.09 -17.43 11.54
C PRO A 146 4.85 -16.11 11.33
N LEU A 147 4.16 -15.00 11.05
CA LEU A 147 4.78 -13.69 10.85
C LEU A 147 5.52 -13.19 12.09
N ALA A 148 5.19 -13.66 13.29
CA ALA A 148 5.93 -13.33 14.51
C ALA A 148 7.44 -13.68 14.44
N LYS A 149 7.86 -14.53 13.48
CA LYS A 149 9.25 -14.88 13.20
C LYS A 149 10.00 -13.84 12.34
N CYS A 150 9.29 -12.86 11.77
CA CYS A 150 9.87 -11.84 10.90
C CYS A 150 10.63 -10.78 11.71
N GLU A 151 11.96 -10.79 11.61
CA GLU A 151 12.82 -9.78 12.24
C GLU A 151 13.13 -8.60 11.30
N ALA A 152 13.23 -8.88 9.99
CA ALA A 152 13.62 -7.90 8.97
C ALA A 152 12.44 -7.20 8.25
N LEU A 153 11.19 -7.58 8.56
CA LEU A 153 10.02 -7.13 7.81
C LEU A 153 9.74 -5.65 8.09
N THR A 154 9.76 -4.83 7.04
CA THR A 154 9.51 -3.38 7.11
C THR A 154 8.19 -2.97 6.48
N GLU A 155 7.73 -3.72 5.48
CA GLU A 155 6.48 -3.46 4.77
C GLU A 155 5.57 -4.69 4.75
N LEU A 156 4.34 -4.54 5.24
CA LEU A 156 3.35 -5.59 5.25
C LEU A 156 2.02 -5.10 4.66
N PHE A 157 1.51 -5.85 3.68
CA PHE A 157 0.15 -5.70 3.16
C PHE A 157 -0.60 -7.02 3.36
N VAL A 158 -1.74 -6.96 4.06
CA VAL A 158 -2.63 -8.11 4.26
C VAL A 158 -4.03 -7.74 3.82
N HIS A 159 -4.56 -8.47 2.83
CA HIS A 159 -5.92 -8.24 2.34
C HIS A 159 -6.81 -9.44 2.61
N GLY A 160 -7.90 -9.22 3.35
CA GLY A 160 -8.94 -10.18 3.67
C GLY A 160 -8.62 -11.20 4.76
N HIS A 161 -7.34 -11.52 5.00
CA HIS A 161 -6.92 -12.49 6.03
C HIS A 161 -6.88 -11.86 7.43
N ALA A 162 -7.30 -12.62 8.44
CA ALA A 162 -7.33 -12.15 9.84
C ALA A 162 -7.01 -13.23 10.88
N LYS A 163 -6.83 -14.50 10.47
CA LYS A 163 -6.46 -15.57 11.39
C LYS A 163 -5.04 -15.29 11.90
N GLY A 164 -4.85 -15.26 13.21
CA GLY A 164 -3.54 -15.00 13.82
C GLY A 164 -3.05 -13.56 13.70
N ILE A 165 -3.94 -12.58 13.44
CA ILE A 165 -3.55 -11.17 13.23
C ILE A 165 -2.81 -10.56 14.44
N ASP A 166 -3.07 -11.03 15.66
CA ASP A 166 -2.40 -10.54 16.87
C ASP A 166 -0.89 -10.81 16.86
N ALA A 167 -0.41 -11.74 16.03
CA ALA A 167 1.02 -11.97 15.83
C ALA A 167 1.76 -10.75 15.26
N LEU A 168 1.04 -9.78 14.69
CA LEU A 168 1.62 -8.53 14.21
C LEU A 168 2.01 -7.57 15.34
N ALA A 169 1.40 -7.72 16.53
CA ALA A 169 1.52 -6.79 17.67
C ALA A 169 2.96 -6.58 18.16
N GLY A 170 3.90 -7.49 17.85
CA GLY A 170 5.28 -7.43 18.32
C GLY A 170 6.32 -7.28 17.22
N LEU A 171 5.93 -7.04 15.97
CA LEU A 171 6.89 -7.00 14.86
C LEU A 171 7.82 -5.78 15.00
N PRO A 172 9.13 -5.97 15.17
CA PRO A 172 10.03 -4.89 15.59
C PRO A 172 10.34 -3.90 14.46
N GLY A 173 10.26 -4.36 13.20
CA GLY A 173 10.73 -3.60 12.03
C GLY A 173 9.64 -3.01 11.15
N VAL A 174 8.35 -3.38 11.34
CA VAL A 174 7.29 -2.99 10.39
C VAL A 174 7.00 -1.51 10.51
N ARG A 175 7.38 -0.76 9.46
CA ARG A 175 7.16 0.68 9.33
C ARG A 175 5.90 1.01 8.57
N LYS A 176 5.52 0.15 7.61
CA LYS A 176 4.33 0.32 6.79
C LYS A 176 3.42 -0.88 6.89
N LEU A 177 2.19 -0.64 7.35
CA LEU A 177 1.13 -1.64 7.41
C LEU A 177 -0.05 -1.20 6.54
N THR A 178 -0.47 -2.07 5.64
CA THR A 178 -1.74 -1.94 4.93
C THR A 178 -2.66 -3.10 5.26
N LEU A 179 -3.85 -2.80 5.77
CA LEU A 179 -4.91 -3.79 5.94
C LEU A 179 -6.02 -3.55 4.92
N GLY A 180 -6.14 -4.50 4.00
CA GLY A 180 -7.15 -4.54 2.95
C GLY A 180 -8.36 -5.38 3.36
N SER A 181 -9.58 -4.89 3.15
CA SER A 181 -10.81 -5.65 3.47
C SER A 181 -10.86 -6.25 4.88
N HIS A 182 -10.24 -5.57 5.85
CA HIS A 182 -10.22 -5.99 7.24
C HIS A 182 -11.63 -5.90 7.82
N ALA A 183 -12.17 -7.02 8.31
CA ALA A 183 -13.56 -7.08 8.73
C ALA A 183 -13.73 -6.47 10.13
N LYS A 184 -14.77 -5.64 10.34
CA LYS A 184 -15.03 -4.96 11.63
C LYS A 184 -15.12 -5.83 12.88
N LYS A 185 -15.34 -7.14 12.73
CA LYS A 185 -15.33 -8.10 13.86
C LYS A 185 -13.92 -8.33 14.43
N HIS A 186 -12.88 -7.95 13.69
CA HIS A 186 -11.49 -8.00 14.12
C HIS A 186 -11.07 -6.60 14.58
N PRO A 187 -10.64 -6.46 15.84
CA PRO A 187 -10.24 -5.17 16.38
C PRO A 187 -8.86 -4.75 15.88
N LEU A 188 -8.60 -3.45 15.89
CA LEU A 188 -7.31 -2.84 15.51
C LEU A 188 -6.36 -2.60 16.70
N GLY A 189 -6.76 -2.95 17.93
CA GLY A 189 -6.02 -2.63 19.15
C GLY A 189 -4.59 -3.21 19.21
N PHE A 190 -4.29 -4.27 18.46
CA PHE A 190 -2.94 -4.84 18.36
C PHE A 190 -1.90 -3.85 17.82
N ILE A 191 -2.35 -2.85 17.04
CA ILE A 191 -1.48 -1.83 16.43
C ILE A 191 -0.77 -0.97 17.48
N GLN A 192 -1.37 -0.81 18.66
CA GLN A 192 -0.76 -0.06 19.77
C GLN A 192 0.61 -0.61 20.18
N ALA A 193 0.81 -1.93 20.01
CA ALA A 193 2.03 -2.61 20.41
C ALA A 193 3.12 -2.61 19.32
N MET A 194 2.85 -2.13 18.11
CA MET A 194 3.81 -2.13 16.99
C MET A 194 4.80 -0.97 17.11
N PRO A 195 6.07 -1.20 17.52
CA PRO A 195 6.95 -0.14 18.00
C PRO A 195 7.57 0.73 16.90
N ALA A 196 7.55 0.28 15.65
CA ALA A 196 8.17 0.98 14.52
C ALA A 196 7.15 1.48 13.48
N LEU A 197 5.85 1.27 13.71
CA LEU A 197 4.82 1.55 12.70
C LEU A 197 4.60 3.05 12.55
N SER A 198 5.02 3.61 11.41
CA SER A 198 4.88 5.04 11.08
C SER A 198 3.81 5.30 10.02
N GLU A 199 3.58 4.35 9.11
CA GLU A 199 2.60 4.45 8.02
C GLU A 199 1.53 3.36 8.13
N MET A 200 0.27 3.79 8.30
CA MET A 200 -0.88 2.89 8.39
C MET A 200 -1.90 3.21 7.30
N THR A 201 -2.32 2.17 6.58
CA THR A 201 -3.40 2.26 5.58
C THR A 201 -4.50 1.25 5.87
N LEU A 202 -5.73 1.74 6.03
CA LEU A 202 -6.94 0.91 5.96
C LEU A 202 -7.57 1.12 4.59
N ILE A 203 -7.71 0.04 3.82
CA ILE A 203 -8.27 0.09 2.47
C ILE A 203 -9.37 -0.95 2.28
N LEU A 204 -10.49 -0.56 1.66
CA LEU A 204 -11.66 -1.43 1.44
C LEU A 204 -12.24 -1.98 2.77
N GLY A 205 -13.10 -3.00 2.67
CA GLY A 205 -13.78 -3.56 3.83
C GLY A 205 -14.94 -2.70 4.32
N GLY A 206 -15.28 -2.84 5.59
CA GLY A 206 -16.30 -2.00 6.21
C GLY A 206 -16.26 -2.06 7.73
N ARG A 207 -16.42 -0.88 8.33
CA ARG A 207 -16.54 -0.65 9.76
C ARG A 207 -17.14 0.74 10.00
N ASP A 208 -17.66 0.95 11.20
CA ASP A 208 -18.43 2.15 11.54
C ASP A 208 -17.52 3.28 12.07
N ASP A 209 -16.43 2.92 12.75
CA ASP A 209 -15.42 3.82 13.32
C ASP A 209 -14.00 3.19 13.34
N ILE A 210 -13.02 3.91 13.89
CA ILE A 210 -11.68 3.39 14.19
C ILE A 210 -11.24 3.64 15.64
N ASP A 211 -12.18 3.68 16.59
CA ASP A 211 -11.91 4.08 17.98
C ASP A 211 -10.95 3.11 18.69
N ASP A 212 -10.91 1.86 18.25
CA ASP A 212 -10.01 0.81 18.71
C ASP A 212 -8.57 0.91 18.17
N LEU A 213 -8.29 1.83 17.23
CA LEU A 213 -6.95 2.10 16.73
C LEU A 213 -6.26 3.15 17.61
N SER A 214 -5.17 2.79 18.27
CA SER A 214 -4.27 3.74 18.95
C SER A 214 -2.82 3.42 18.63
N SER A 215 -1.97 4.46 18.63
CA SER A 215 -0.52 4.31 18.39
C SER A 215 0.19 5.61 18.71
N THR A 216 1.36 5.53 19.34
CA THR A 216 2.23 6.68 19.56
C THR A 216 3.22 6.93 18.42
N THR A 217 3.26 6.06 17.42
CA THR A 217 4.29 6.06 16.35
C THR A 217 3.72 6.36 14.98
N ILE A 218 2.41 6.17 14.75
CA ILE A 218 1.79 6.46 13.45
C ILE A 218 1.90 7.96 13.15
N GLU A 219 2.67 8.26 12.10
CA GLU A 219 2.85 9.62 11.56
C GLU A 219 1.92 9.86 10.38
N MET A 220 1.61 8.81 9.61
CA MET A 220 0.72 8.85 8.45
C MET A 220 -0.41 7.83 8.56
N LEU A 221 -1.63 8.31 8.41
CA LEU A 221 -2.84 7.48 8.34
C LEU A 221 -3.57 7.71 7.01
N GLN A 222 -3.85 6.62 6.29
CA GLN A 222 -4.67 6.63 5.08
C GLN A 222 -5.92 5.76 5.27
N ILE A 223 -7.09 6.32 5.00
CA ILE A 223 -8.39 5.65 5.12
C ILE A 223 -9.10 5.68 3.77
N LEU A 224 -9.09 4.56 3.06
CA LEU A 224 -9.43 4.49 1.64
C LEU A 224 -10.59 3.52 1.41
N ARG A 225 -11.74 4.01 0.94
CA ARG A 225 -12.88 3.17 0.48
C ARG A 225 -13.42 2.21 1.56
N VAL A 226 -13.46 2.65 2.81
CA VAL A 226 -13.93 1.84 3.96
C VAL A 226 -15.44 2.02 4.11
N ARG A 227 -16.24 0.97 3.84
CA ARG A 227 -17.69 1.12 3.85
C ARG A 227 -18.23 1.32 5.27
N GLY A 228 -19.13 2.28 5.43
CA GLY A 228 -19.83 2.53 6.70
C GLY A 228 -19.11 3.48 7.66
N LEU A 229 -17.86 3.85 7.38
CA LEU A 229 -17.07 4.66 8.29
C LEU A 229 -17.67 6.06 8.41
N ALA A 230 -18.09 6.41 9.61
CA ALA A 230 -18.76 7.68 9.91
C ALA A 230 -17.90 8.62 10.75
N THR A 231 -16.93 8.08 11.50
CA THR A 231 -16.04 8.86 12.37
C THR A 231 -14.65 8.24 12.46
N LEU A 232 -13.65 9.08 12.76
CA LEU A 232 -12.32 8.63 13.17
C LEU A 232 -12.16 8.71 14.70
N GLY A 233 -13.18 9.07 15.47
CA GLY A 233 -13.07 9.26 16.92
C GLY A 233 -12.10 10.37 17.34
N ASP A 234 -11.67 10.37 18.59
CA ASP A 234 -10.69 11.33 19.11
C ASP A 234 -9.26 11.04 18.63
N LEU A 235 -8.75 11.88 17.73
CA LEU A 235 -7.41 11.73 17.17
C LEU A 235 -6.26 11.90 18.18
N SER A 236 -6.53 12.33 19.43
CA SER A 236 -5.51 12.45 20.48
C SER A 236 -4.79 11.13 20.81
N ARG A 237 -5.43 9.99 20.49
CA ARG A 237 -4.85 8.64 20.60
C ARG A 237 -3.78 8.31 19.54
N LEU A 238 -3.56 9.23 18.60
CA LEU A 238 -2.51 9.20 17.57
C LEU A 238 -1.62 10.45 17.68
N PRO A 239 -0.88 10.64 18.79
CA PRO A 239 -0.20 11.92 19.08
C PRO A 239 0.89 12.30 18.08
N SER A 240 1.43 11.34 17.31
CA SER A 240 2.44 11.59 16.27
C SER A 240 1.85 11.83 14.88
N LEU A 241 0.52 11.75 14.73
CA LEU A 241 -0.15 11.88 13.44
C LEU A 241 0.08 13.28 12.85
N SER A 242 0.77 13.32 11.72
CA SER A 242 1.09 14.54 10.98
C SER A 242 0.55 14.53 9.55
N ALA A 243 0.21 13.37 9.00
CA ALA A 243 -0.34 13.24 7.65
C ALA A 243 -1.60 12.37 7.65
N LEU A 244 -2.73 12.95 7.24
CA LEU A 244 -4.01 12.26 7.16
C LEU A 244 -4.59 12.32 5.75
N ARG A 245 -4.88 11.16 5.17
CA ARG A 245 -5.60 11.04 3.90
C ARG A 245 -6.88 10.24 4.09
N ILE A 246 -7.99 10.80 3.64
CA ILE A 246 -9.30 10.16 3.66
C ILE A 246 -9.87 10.20 2.25
N GLU A 247 -10.24 9.02 1.74
CA GLU A 247 -10.75 8.86 0.38
C GLU A 247 -11.99 7.96 0.36
N ASP A 248 -12.98 8.35 -0.44
CA ASP A 248 -14.19 7.58 -0.74
C ASP A 248 -14.98 7.17 0.53
N GLN A 249 -15.13 8.09 1.49
CA GLN A 249 -15.90 7.87 2.70
C GLN A 249 -17.29 8.52 2.59
N LEU A 250 -18.30 7.70 2.26
CA LEU A 250 -19.64 8.18 1.93
C LEU A 250 -20.53 8.55 3.13
N GLN A 251 -20.15 8.16 4.35
CA GLN A 251 -20.92 8.45 5.58
C GLN A 251 -20.29 9.55 6.44
N PHE A 252 -19.05 9.96 6.12
CA PHE A 252 -18.33 11.00 6.85
C PHE A 252 -19.03 12.36 6.67
N THR A 253 -19.61 12.91 7.73
CA THR A 253 -20.23 14.25 7.72
C THR A 253 -19.34 15.31 8.36
N THR A 254 -18.55 14.91 9.35
CA THR A 254 -17.69 15.79 10.14
C THR A 254 -16.37 15.07 10.41
N LEU A 255 -15.25 15.78 10.36
CA LEU A 255 -13.94 15.29 10.80
C LEU A 255 -13.36 16.24 11.83
N ASP A 256 -13.35 15.83 13.09
CA ASP A 256 -12.72 16.59 14.16
C ASP A 256 -11.19 16.43 14.15
N LEU A 257 -10.50 17.56 13.99
CA LEU A 257 -9.05 17.66 13.91
C LEU A 257 -8.42 18.11 15.23
N SER A 258 -9.21 18.42 16.26
CA SER A 258 -8.74 19.07 17.50
C SER A 258 -7.69 18.24 18.26
N GLY A 259 -7.74 16.91 18.13
CA GLY A 259 -6.79 15.97 18.74
C GLY A 259 -5.50 15.74 17.94
N ALA A 260 -5.32 16.34 16.76
CA ALA A 260 -4.17 16.13 15.88
C ALA A 260 -3.39 17.43 15.60
N LYS A 261 -2.14 17.28 15.15
CA LYS A 261 -1.27 18.37 14.70
C LYS A 261 -0.72 18.07 13.32
N LEU A 262 -1.58 18.22 12.31
CA LEU A 262 -1.32 17.83 10.94
C LEU A 262 -0.41 18.82 10.21
N GLU A 263 0.52 18.27 9.44
CA GLU A 263 1.25 18.96 8.38
C GLU A 263 0.60 18.74 7.00
N ARG A 264 -0.09 17.62 6.80
CA ARG A 264 -0.75 17.29 5.53
C ARG A 264 -2.15 16.72 5.74
N LEU A 265 -3.13 17.25 5.01
CA LEU A 265 -4.50 16.77 5.00
C LEU A 265 -5.02 16.63 3.56
N ALA A 266 -5.49 15.44 3.21
CA ALA A 266 -6.05 15.13 1.90
C ALA A 266 -7.42 14.48 2.02
N LEU A 267 -8.44 15.11 1.44
CA LEU A 267 -9.84 14.71 1.52
C LEU A 267 -10.41 14.53 0.12
N PHE A 268 -10.73 13.30 -0.25
CA PHE A 268 -11.20 12.97 -1.60
C PHE A 268 -12.51 12.19 -1.56
N ASN A 269 -13.49 12.61 -2.36
CA ASN A 269 -14.77 11.93 -2.53
C ASN A 269 -15.53 11.65 -1.21
N CYS A 270 -15.34 12.49 -0.19
CA CYS A 270 -16.08 12.44 1.06
C CYS A 270 -17.35 13.31 0.94
N ARG A 271 -18.29 12.89 0.09
CA ARG A 271 -19.36 13.75 -0.44
C ARG A 271 -20.33 14.34 0.60
N LYS A 272 -20.36 13.80 1.81
CA LYS A 272 -21.19 14.31 2.92
C LYS A 272 -20.38 15.17 3.91
N LEU A 273 -19.05 15.23 3.78
CA LEU A 273 -18.17 15.91 4.72
C LEU A 273 -18.37 17.42 4.58
N ALA A 274 -19.05 18.02 5.55
CA ALA A 274 -19.49 19.40 5.56
C ALA A 274 -18.81 20.24 6.65
N ASP A 275 -18.12 19.60 7.61
CA ASP A 275 -17.49 20.30 8.73
C ASP A 275 -16.12 19.70 9.11
N LEU A 276 -15.19 20.57 9.51
CA LEU A 276 -13.82 20.27 9.93
C LEU A 276 -13.48 21.03 11.25
N PRO A 277 -14.15 20.72 12.37
CA PRO A 277 -13.81 21.36 13.63
C PRO A 277 -12.33 21.15 13.97
N GLY A 278 -11.70 22.17 14.52
CA GLY A 278 -10.27 22.17 14.83
C GLY A 278 -9.33 22.48 13.65
N LEU A 279 -9.84 22.71 12.42
CA LEU A 279 -9.01 23.13 11.29
C LEU A 279 -8.27 24.46 11.56
N ASP A 280 -8.91 25.38 12.28
CA ASP A 280 -8.31 26.66 12.71
C ASP A 280 -7.13 26.50 13.67
N GLY A 281 -7.03 25.37 14.37
CA GLY A 281 -5.92 25.07 15.28
C GLY A 281 -4.77 24.28 14.64
N GLN A 282 -4.75 24.11 13.31
CA GLN A 282 -3.73 23.35 12.57
C GLN A 282 -2.58 24.24 12.11
N ASP A 283 -1.85 24.86 13.04
CA ASP A 283 -0.80 25.84 12.75
C ASP A 283 0.38 25.29 11.92
N ARG A 284 0.56 23.96 11.91
CA ARG A 284 1.62 23.25 11.18
C ARG A 284 1.21 22.83 9.76
N LEU A 285 -0.03 23.08 9.36
CA LEU A 285 -0.57 22.57 8.10
C LEU A 285 0.14 23.18 6.90
N ARG A 286 0.93 22.36 6.20
CA ARG A 286 1.70 22.73 5.00
C ARG A 286 0.92 22.45 3.72
N GLU A 287 0.18 21.34 3.70
CA GLU A 287 -0.57 20.89 2.52
C GLU A 287 -2.03 20.58 2.86
N PHE A 288 -2.95 21.17 2.12
CA PHE A 288 -4.37 20.87 2.19
C PHE A 288 -4.93 20.56 0.79
N ARG A 289 -5.58 19.40 0.63
CA ARG A 289 -6.26 19.01 -0.61
C ARG A 289 -7.69 18.59 -0.32
N ALA A 290 -8.65 19.10 -1.09
CA ALA A 290 -10.04 18.70 -1.02
C ALA A 290 -10.67 18.59 -2.41
N SER A 291 -11.33 17.46 -2.69
CA SER A 291 -12.17 17.27 -3.88
C SER A 291 -13.35 16.36 -3.57
N GLY A 292 -14.52 16.66 -4.15
CA GLY A 292 -15.71 15.82 -3.97
C GLY A 292 -16.20 15.77 -2.52
N VAL A 293 -16.17 16.91 -1.83
CA VAL A 293 -16.61 17.12 -0.44
C VAL A 293 -17.80 18.09 -0.38
N ALA A 294 -18.52 18.13 0.75
CA ALA A 294 -19.60 19.09 0.99
C ALA A 294 -19.14 20.36 1.75
N LEU A 295 -17.84 20.49 2.00
CA LEU A 295 -17.23 21.67 2.60
C LEU A 295 -17.49 22.91 1.74
N ASP A 296 -17.61 24.08 2.37
CA ASP A 296 -17.65 25.35 1.65
C ASP A 296 -16.29 25.64 1.01
N LEU A 297 -16.16 25.27 -0.27
CA LEU A 297 -14.93 25.46 -1.02
C LEU A 297 -14.60 26.95 -1.28
N ASN A 298 -15.59 27.84 -1.28
CA ASN A 298 -15.31 29.28 -1.38
C ASN A 298 -14.69 29.79 -0.09
N ALA A 299 -15.27 29.41 1.06
CA ALA A 299 -14.71 29.74 2.36
C ALA A 299 -13.27 29.19 2.50
N LEU A 300 -13.01 27.95 2.08
CA LEU A 300 -11.66 27.37 2.10
C LEU A 300 -10.68 28.07 1.13
N ARG A 301 -11.13 28.50 -0.05
CA ARG A 301 -10.31 29.25 -1.01
C ARG A 301 -9.90 30.60 -0.45
N ASP A 302 -10.84 31.29 0.19
CA ASP A 302 -10.69 32.69 0.61
C ASP A 302 -10.20 32.82 2.06
N ARG A 303 -10.20 31.72 2.83
CA ARG A 303 -9.68 31.61 4.20
C ARG A 303 -8.24 32.09 4.34
N ASP A 304 -7.91 32.63 5.52
CA ASP A 304 -6.54 32.82 5.99
C ASP A 304 -5.89 31.50 6.41
N TRP A 305 -4.93 31.05 5.62
CA TRP A 305 -4.19 29.82 5.87
C TRP A 305 -3.03 30.08 6.85
N PRO A 306 -2.67 29.10 7.69
CA PRO A 306 -1.53 29.22 8.60
C PRO A 306 -0.23 29.62 7.87
N PRO A 307 0.71 30.32 8.53
CA PRO A 307 1.98 30.71 7.91
C PRO A 307 2.84 29.55 7.38
N ALA A 308 2.61 28.33 7.89
CA ALA A 308 3.27 27.11 7.42
C ALA A 308 2.72 26.60 6.09
N THR A 309 1.54 27.05 5.65
CA THR A 309 0.88 26.55 4.44
C THR A 309 1.68 26.92 3.19
N ARG A 310 1.86 25.92 2.32
CA ARG A 310 2.62 26.01 1.07
C ARG A 310 1.83 25.52 -0.13
N SER A 311 0.89 24.61 0.10
CA SER A 311 0.11 24.01 -0.98
C SER A 311 -1.36 23.87 -0.59
N VAL A 312 -2.24 24.50 -1.36
CA VAL A 312 -3.69 24.33 -1.22
C VAL A 312 -4.26 23.91 -2.57
N GLY A 313 -5.02 22.81 -2.60
CA GLY A 313 -5.70 22.35 -3.81
C GLY A 313 -7.15 22.05 -3.54
N LEU A 314 -8.02 22.80 -4.18
CA LEU A 314 -9.47 22.65 -4.06
C LEU A 314 -10.03 22.32 -5.44
N TYR A 315 -10.89 21.32 -5.50
CA TYR A 315 -11.51 20.88 -6.74
C TYR A 315 -13.01 20.68 -6.56
N SER A 316 -13.77 21.37 -7.40
CA SER A 316 -15.21 21.25 -7.56
C SER A 316 -15.55 20.50 -8.86
N GLY A 317 -16.84 20.28 -9.11
CA GLY A 317 -17.34 19.79 -10.40
C GLY A 317 -17.27 20.80 -11.55
N SER A 318 -16.87 22.05 -11.30
CA SER A 318 -16.79 23.12 -12.31
C SER A 318 -15.34 23.44 -12.67
N MET A 319 -14.96 23.18 -13.92
CA MET A 319 -13.61 23.48 -14.42
C MET A 319 -13.27 24.98 -14.28
N LYS A 320 -14.22 25.86 -14.63
CA LYS A 320 -14.06 27.32 -14.50
C LYS A 320 -13.77 27.73 -13.05
N TRP A 321 -14.48 27.13 -12.09
CA TRP A 321 -14.23 27.42 -10.68
C TRP A 321 -12.86 26.89 -10.24
N ASN A 322 -12.46 25.70 -10.71
CA ASN A 322 -11.16 25.10 -10.38
C ASN A 322 -9.99 25.96 -10.87
N ASP A 323 -10.10 26.49 -12.09
CA ASP A 323 -9.08 27.38 -12.67
C ASP A 323 -8.98 28.72 -11.89
N ASP A 324 -10.12 29.33 -11.55
CA ASP A 324 -10.16 30.54 -10.70
C ASP A 324 -9.57 30.28 -9.30
N ALA A 325 -9.97 29.19 -8.64
CA ALA A 325 -9.46 28.82 -7.33
C ALA A 325 -7.95 28.60 -7.34
N LYS A 326 -7.45 27.86 -8.34
CA LYS A 326 -6.00 27.63 -8.53
C LYS A 326 -5.25 28.95 -8.71
N ALA A 327 -5.76 29.85 -9.56
CA ALA A 327 -5.10 31.14 -9.82
C ALA A 327 -5.06 32.02 -8.55
N ARG A 328 -6.15 32.09 -7.78
CA ARG A 328 -6.20 32.87 -6.53
C ARG A 328 -5.30 32.32 -5.44
N LEU A 329 -5.25 30.99 -5.28
CA LEU A 329 -4.37 30.35 -4.32
C LEU A 329 -2.90 30.52 -4.71
N ALA A 330 -2.56 30.42 -6.01
CA ALA A 330 -1.22 30.69 -6.51
C ALA A 330 -0.79 32.15 -6.29
N ALA A 331 -1.69 33.12 -6.50
CA ALA A 331 -1.40 34.54 -6.21
C ALA A 331 -1.09 34.82 -4.72
N ARG A 332 -1.49 33.90 -3.83
CA ARG A 332 -1.20 33.93 -2.38
C ARG A 332 0.00 33.05 -1.99
N GLY A 333 0.67 32.41 -2.95
CA GLY A 333 1.85 31.56 -2.72
C GLY A 333 1.55 30.13 -2.28
N PHE A 334 0.36 29.59 -2.60
CA PHE A 334 -0.07 28.25 -2.18
C PHE A 334 -0.04 27.20 -3.31
N ASP A 335 0.88 27.33 -4.25
CA ASP A 335 0.99 26.51 -5.46
C ASP A 335 2.17 25.53 -5.46
N GLU A 336 2.85 25.35 -4.32
CA GLU A 336 3.92 24.35 -4.24
C GLU A 336 3.40 22.95 -4.63
N LYS A 337 4.26 22.20 -5.32
CA LYS A 337 3.95 20.84 -5.73
C LYS A 337 3.74 19.99 -4.47
N ALA A 338 2.55 19.43 -4.31
CA ALA A 338 2.26 18.57 -3.16
C ALA A 338 3.20 17.35 -3.14
N GLY A 339 3.56 16.95 -1.92
CA GLY A 339 4.31 15.73 -1.68
C GLY A 339 3.56 14.47 -2.14
N TYR A 340 4.34 13.42 -2.38
CA TYR A 340 3.78 12.11 -2.68
C TYR A 340 3.14 11.49 -1.43
N TRP A 341 2.00 10.83 -1.62
CA TRP A 341 1.37 9.97 -0.60
C TRP A 341 1.77 8.53 -0.93
N PRO A 342 2.60 7.89 -0.09
CA PRO A 342 3.20 6.57 -0.36
C PRO A 342 2.23 5.41 -0.32
#